data_AF-A0A0B6ZJR3-F1
#
_entry.id   AF-A0A0B6ZJR3-F1
#
_cell.length_a   1.000
_cell.length_b   1.000
_cell.length_c   1.000
_cell.angle_alpha   90.00
_cell.angle_beta   90.00
_cell.angle_gamma   90.00
#
_symmetry.space_group_name_H-M   'P 1'
#
loop_
_entity.id
_entity.type
_entity.pdbx_description
1 polymer ?
#
loop_
_entity_poly.entity_id
_entity_poly.type
_entity_poly.pdbx_seq_one_letter_code
_entity_poly.pdbx_strand_id
1 'polypeptide(L)'
;ETTKERVNPHTALKLLEQSDDIITQHVTEKIAIKAGDRGGSETLANIVRKTNCKLGGLNTKASFSEANFEKNFGLSSNTTLYIGLFCTNVIQDIGSMDSSLKVAAWSANVGRVDGQFVSDYWYQRRVEGDSNAILNHSHSEEVIKHILKEWSEKRSQKAPSKIIVFRNGLTQAELEYSQDQEVPHFVEHLKKS
;
A
#
# COMPACT_ATOMS: atom_id res chain seq x y z
N GLU A 1 -30.92 5.49 -29.44
CA GLU A 1 -30.19 4.39 -28.80
C GLU A 1 -29.02 4.97 -28.01
N THR A 2 -29.10 4.93 -26.69
CA THR A 2 -27.98 5.31 -25.82
C THR A 2 -26.98 4.16 -25.81
N THR A 3 -25.78 4.42 -26.33
CA THR A 3 -24.61 3.55 -26.19
C THR A 3 -24.38 3.31 -24.71
N LYS A 4 -24.75 2.12 -24.19
CA LYS A 4 -24.29 1.67 -22.87
C LYS A 4 -22.77 1.66 -22.91
N GLU A 5 -22.13 2.55 -22.14
CA GLU A 5 -20.70 2.48 -21.90
C GLU A 5 -20.36 1.05 -21.47
N ARG A 6 -19.51 0.38 -22.24
CA ARG A 6 -19.03 -0.94 -21.88
C ARG A 6 -18.14 -0.78 -20.66
N VAL A 7 -18.61 -1.25 -19.51
CA VAL A 7 -17.82 -1.30 -18.28
C VAL A 7 -16.51 -2.04 -18.58
N ASN A 8 -15.38 -1.42 -18.27
CA ASN A 8 -14.06 -2.02 -18.42
C ASN A 8 -14.03 -3.34 -17.61
N PRO A 9 -13.77 -4.51 -18.25
CA PRO A 9 -13.77 -5.80 -17.55
C PRO A 9 -12.79 -5.86 -16.36
N HIS A 10 -11.69 -5.12 -16.44
CA HIS A 10 -10.75 -5.00 -15.33
C HIS A 10 -11.40 -4.32 -14.12
N THR A 11 -12.07 -3.18 -14.35
CA THR A 11 -12.78 -2.44 -13.32
C THR A 11 -13.92 -3.25 -12.72
N ALA A 12 -14.72 -3.93 -13.56
CA ALA A 12 -15.77 -4.82 -13.09
C ALA A 12 -15.23 -5.91 -12.16
N LEU A 13 -14.10 -6.53 -12.55
CA LEU A 13 -13.44 -7.53 -11.71
C LEU A 13 -12.96 -6.95 -10.36
N LYS A 14 -12.42 -5.72 -10.36
CA LYS A 14 -12.01 -5.04 -9.11
C LYS A 14 -13.18 -4.67 -8.20
N LEU A 15 -14.32 -4.31 -8.77
CA LEU A 15 -15.54 -4.10 -8.00
C LEU A 15 -16.06 -5.41 -7.38
N LEU A 16 -15.96 -6.53 -8.11
CA LEU A 16 -16.29 -7.86 -7.56
C LEU A 16 -15.33 -8.27 -6.44
N GLU A 17 -14.01 -8.03 -6.58
CA GLU A 17 -13.05 -8.27 -5.49
C GLU A 17 -13.47 -7.55 -4.20
N GLN A 18 -13.92 -6.29 -4.30
CA GLN A 18 -14.33 -5.49 -3.15
C GLN A 18 -15.71 -5.86 -2.58
N SER A 19 -16.68 -6.22 -3.43
CA SER A 19 -18.06 -6.50 -3.01
C SER A 19 -18.25 -7.91 -2.46
N ASP A 20 -17.54 -8.89 -3.03
CA ASP A 20 -17.70 -10.31 -2.68
C ASP A 20 -16.52 -10.86 -1.84
N ASP A 21 -15.50 -10.04 -1.56
CA ASP A 21 -14.27 -10.43 -0.84
C ASP A 21 -13.55 -11.63 -1.48
N ILE A 22 -13.51 -11.66 -2.82
CA ILE A 22 -12.88 -12.72 -3.60
C ILE A 22 -11.53 -12.24 -4.12
N ILE A 23 -10.47 -13.01 -3.84
CA ILE A 23 -9.16 -12.77 -4.45
C ILE A 23 -9.20 -13.18 -5.93
N THR A 24 -9.01 -12.22 -6.83
CA THR A 24 -8.95 -12.51 -8.27
C THR A 24 -7.63 -12.05 -8.91
N GLN A 25 -7.37 -12.47 -10.15
CA GLN A 25 -6.29 -11.93 -10.96
C GLN A 25 -6.72 -11.83 -12.42
N HIS A 26 -6.81 -10.61 -12.94
CA HIS A 26 -7.08 -10.39 -14.35
C HIS A 26 -5.88 -10.84 -15.20
N VAL A 27 -6.08 -11.84 -16.04
CA VAL A 27 -5.15 -12.26 -17.09
C VAL A 27 -5.89 -12.17 -18.43
N THR A 28 -5.40 -11.35 -19.34
CA THR A 28 -5.99 -11.25 -20.68
C THR A 28 -5.65 -12.51 -21.49
N GLU A 29 -6.49 -12.86 -22.45
CA GLU A 29 -6.27 -14.01 -23.34
C GLU A 29 -4.87 -13.99 -23.98
N LYS A 30 -4.45 -12.82 -24.50
CA LYS A 30 -3.10 -12.62 -25.06
C LYS A 30 -1.98 -12.98 -24.08
N ILE A 31 -2.12 -12.62 -22.80
CA ILE A 31 -1.12 -12.91 -21.77
C ILE A 31 -1.17 -14.39 -21.38
N ALA A 32 -2.35 -15.00 -21.33
CA ALA A 32 -2.51 -16.43 -21.06
C ALA A 32 -1.85 -17.28 -22.16
N ILE A 33 -2.07 -16.96 -23.44
CA ILE A 33 -1.42 -17.62 -24.57
C ILE A 33 0.11 -17.48 -24.46
N LYS A 34 0.61 -16.25 -24.27
CA LYS A 34 2.05 -15.99 -24.11
C LYS A 34 2.67 -16.77 -22.95
N ALA A 35 1.93 -17.00 -21.86
CA ALA A 35 2.42 -17.76 -20.73
C ALA A 35 2.57 -19.26 -21.04
N GLY A 36 1.79 -19.80 -21.97
CA GLY A 36 1.85 -21.19 -22.43
C GLY A 36 2.85 -21.45 -23.57
N ASP A 37 3.30 -20.40 -24.26
CA ASP A 37 4.25 -20.51 -25.37
C ASP A 37 5.68 -20.85 -24.93
N ARG A 38 6.49 -21.38 -25.86
CA ARG A 38 7.92 -21.62 -25.64
C ARG A 38 8.65 -20.29 -25.38
N GLY A 39 9.21 -20.14 -24.19
CA GLY A 39 9.80 -18.87 -23.72
C GLY A 39 8.86 -18.00 -22.88
N GLY A 40 7.63 -18.48 -22.62
CA GLY A 40 6.63 -17.83 -21.77
C GLY A 40 6.86 -17.94 -20.26
N SER A 41 7.92 -18.63 -19.82
CA SER A 41 8.18 -18.96 -18.41
C SER A 41 8.17 -17.74 -17.49
N GLU A 42 8.74 -16.61 -17.92
CA GLU A 42 8.73 -15.37 -17.12
C GLU A 42 7.34 -14.76 -17.00
N THR A 43 6.52 -14.86 -18.06
CA THR A 43 5.13 -14.37 -18.03
C THR A 43 4.32 -15.22 -17.04
N LEU A 44 4.46 -16.54 -17.11
CA LEU A 44 3.84 -17.46 -16.17
C LEU A 44 4.33 -17.23 -14.73
N ALA A 45 5.65 -17.07 -14.53
CA ALA A 45 6.23 -16.80 -13.22
C ALA A 45 5.67 -15.52 -12.60
N ASN A 46 5.48 -14.46 -13.39
CA ASN A 46 4.86 -13.22 -12.90
C ASN A 46 3.38 -13.39 -12.53
N ILE A 47 2.64 -14.22 -13.26
CA ILE A 47 1.26 -14.57 -12.90
C ILE A 47 1.25 -15.27 -11.54
N VAL A 48 2.06 -16.32 -11.39
CA VAL A 48 2.16 -17.12 -10.16
C VAL A 48 2.63 -16.28 -8.98
N ARG A 49 3.67 -15.45 -9.14
CA ARG A 49 4.19 -14.57 -8.09
C ARG A 49 3.13 -13.60 -7.56
N LYS A 50 2.32 -13.00 -8.45
CA LYS A 50 1.23 -12.09 -8.04
C LYS A 50 0.14 -12.85 -7.28
N THR A 51 -0.24 -14.03 -7.73
CA THR A 51 -1.21 -14.88 -7.01
C THR A 51 -0.68 -15.30 -5.65
N ASN A 52 0.59 -15.71 -5.56
CA ASN A 52 1.24 -16.08 -4.30
C ASN A 52 1.22 -14.93 -3.29
N CYS A 53 1.58 -13.70 -3.71
CA CYS A 53 1.48 -12.50 -2.85
C CYS A 53 0.06 -12.27 -2.32
N LYS A 54 -0.97 -12.40 -3.17
CA LYS A 54 -2.37 -12.19 -2.76
C LYS A 54 -2.85 -13.23 -1.75
N LEU A 55 -2.36 -14.46 -1.87
CA LEU A 55 -2.62 -15.53 -0.90
C LEU A 55 -1.73 -15.43 0.36
N GLY A 56 -0.98 -14.32 0.50
CA GLY A 56 -0.12 -14.05 1.66
C GLY A 56 1.26 -14.69 1.61
N GLY A 57 1.64 -15.30 0.49
CA GLY A 57 2.97 -15.87 0.28
C GLY A 57 4.06 -14.83 -0.01
N LEU A 58 5.30 -15.19 0.30
CA LEU A 58 6.49 -14.40 -0.01
C LEU A 58 7.22 -15.01 -1.21
N ASN A 59 7.52 -14.23 -2.25
CA ASN A 59 8.21 -14.74 -3.44
C ASN A 59 9.73 -14.74 -3.29
N THR A 60 10.26 -13.77 -2.56
CA THR A 60 11.70 -13.58 -2.33
C THR A 60 11.91 -13.06 -0.92
N LYS A 61 13.00 -13.51 -0.29
CA LYS A 61 13.48 -12.97 0.98
C LYS A 61 14.84 -12.33 0.72
N ALA A 62 14.95 -11.05 1.02
CA ALA A 62 16.26 -10.41 1.04
C ALA A 62 17.07 -10.98 2.20
N SER A 63 18.25 -11.51 1.92
CA SER A 63 19.18 -12.02 2.93
C SER A 63 20.45 -11.19 2.85
N PHE A 64 20.82 -10.58 3.97
CA PHE A 64 22.03 -9.79 4.08
C PHE A 64 23.03 -10.56 4.93
N SER A 65 24.22 -10.81 4.37
CA SER A 65 25.31 -11.50 5.07
C SER A 65 26.03 -10.60 6.08
N GLU A 66 25.83 -9.29 5.98
CA GLU A 66 26.49 -8.31 6.83
C GLU A 66 25.67 -8.03 8.08
N ALA A 67 26.22 -8.35 9.25
CA ALA A 67 25.63 -8.05 10.55
C ALA A 67 25.28 -6.56 10.71
N ASN A 68 25.99 -5.67 10.01
CA ASN A 68 25.73 -4.23 10.01
C ASN A 68 24.39 -3.85 9.34
N PHE A 69 23.99 -4.57 8.29
CA PHE A 69 22.71 -4.30 7.63
C PHE A 69 21.54 -4.64 8.55
N GLU A 70 21.58 -5.79 9.21
CA GLU A 70 20.53 -6.17 10.16
C GLU A 70 20.51 -5.22 11.36
N LYS A 71 21.68 -4.81 11.88
CA LYS A 71 21.77 -3.81 12.95
C LYS A 71 21.14 -2.46 12.58
N ASN A 72 21.35 -2.01 11.34
CA ASN A 72 20.91 -0.68 10.90
C ASN A 72 19.45 -0.65 10.45
N PHE A 73 18.99 -1.70 9.78
CA PHE A 73 17.67 -1.76 9.15
C PHE A 73 16.68 -2.63 9.94
N GLY A 74 17.14 -3.67 10.64
CA GLY A 74 16.26 -4.52 11.45
C GLY A 74 15.18 -5.22 10.62
N LEU A 75 15.57 -5.75 9.46
CA LEU A 75 14.65 -6.33 8.47
C LEU A 75 14.10 -7.69 8.91
N SER A 76 14.80 -8.38 9.82
CA SER A 76 14.40 -9.67 10.39
C SER A 76 14.26 -9.64 11.92
N SER A 77 14.61 -8.53 12.57
CA SER A 77 14.66 -8.44 14.03
C SER A 77 13.33 -8.16 14.74
N ASN A 78 12.21 -7.97 14.01
CA ASN A 78 10.93 -7.52 14.59
C ASN A 78 11.10 -6.30 15.52
N THR A 79 12.06 -5.42 15.21
CA THR A 79 12.31 -4.18 15.97
C THR A 79 12.05 -2.93 15.13
N THR A 80 12.03 -3.05 13.81
CA THR A 80 11.80 -1.93 12.90
C THR A 80 10.45 -2.07 12.20
N LEU A 81 9.60 -1.07 12.40
CA LEU A 81 8.36 -0.91 11.66
C LEU A 81 8.60 -0.01 10.43
N TYR A 82 8.29 -0.54 9.26
CA TYR A 82 8.33 0.17 7.99
C TYR A 82 6.91 0.51 7.57
N ILE A 83 6.68 1.78 7.22
CA ILE A 83 5.39 2.28 6.75
C ILE A 83 5.61 3.03 5.44
N GLY A 84 4.88 2.68 4.39
CA GLY A 84 4.72 3.47 3.19
C GLY A 84 3.40 4.23 3.24
N LEU A 85 3.42 5.51 2.89
CA LEU A 85 2.25 6.39 2.81
C LEU A 85 2.19 7.07 1.44
N PHE A 86 1.02 7.04 0.83
CA PHE A 86 0.75 7.61 -0.48
C PHE A 86 -0.60 8.34 -0.48
N CYS A 87 -0.70 9.44 -1.21
CA CYS A 87 -1.96 10.16 -1.42
C CYS A 87 -1.99 10.65 -2.85
N THR A 88 -3.12 10.48 -3.51
CA THR A 88 -3.33 10.93 -4.89
C THR A 88 -4.76 11.40 -5.10
N ASN A 89 -4.94 12.21 -6.14
CA ASN A 89 -6.28 12.53 -6.61
C ASN A 89 -6.94 11.27 -7.18
N VAL A 90 -8.24 11.13 -6.96
CA VAL A 90 -9.00 10.03 -7.57
C VAL A 90 -8.86 10.12 -9.08
N ILE A 91 -8.34 9.06 -9.71
CA ILE A 91 -8.23 8.96 -11.17
C ILE A 91 -9.65 8.77 -11.73
N GLN A 92 -10.05 9.62 -12.68
CA GLN A 92 -11.41 9.68 -13.28
C GLN A 92 -11.84 8.43 -14.09
N ASP A 93 -11.08 7.33 -14.05
CA ASP A 93 -11.28 6.17 -14.93
C ASP A 93 -12.43 5.23 -14.48
N ILE A 94 -13.08 5.54 -13.35
CA ILE A 94 -14.25 4.82 -12.82
C ILE A 94 -15.44 5.78 -12.75
N GLY A 95 -15.89 6.27 -13.90
CA GLY A 95 -17.10 7.11 -14.02
C GLY A 95 -17.00 8.48 -13.34
N SER A 96 -18.16 9.11 -13.10
CA SER A 96 -18.30 10.43 -12.47
C SER A 96 -17.94 10.42 -10.98
N MET A 97 -16.68 10.16 -10.65
CA MET A 97 -16.20 10.30 -9.27
C MET A 97 -15.99 11.77 -8.90
N ASP A 98 -16.35 12.08 -7.65
CA ASP A 98 -16.30 13.42 -7.09
C ASP A 98 -14.85 13.94 -7.03
N SER A 99 -14.58 15.02 -7.78
CA SER A 99 -13.27 15.68 -7.82
C SER A 99 -12.90 16.34 -6.48
N SER A 100 -13.83 16.37 -5.53
CA SER A 100 -13.58 16.76 -4.15
C SER A 100 -12.89 15.67 -3.33
N LEU A 101 -12.72 14.45 -3.85
CA LEU A 101 -12.08 13.34 -3.12
C LEU A 101 -10.64 13.06 -3.56
N LYS A 102 -9.84 12.62 -2.59
CA LYS A 102 -8.51 12.05 -2.76
C LYS A 102 -8.51 10.62 -2.20
N VAL A 103 -7.63 9.78 -2.72
CA VAL A 103 -7.35 8.46 -2.17
C VAL A 103 -5.99 8.51 -1.50
N ALA A 104 -5.97 8.15 -0.22
CA ALA A 104 -4.76 7.90 0.51
C ALA A 104 -4.63 6.41 0.83
N ALA A 105 -3.40 5.92 0.90
CA ALA A 105 -3.11 4.52 1.11
C ALA A 105 -1.88 4.36 1.99
N TRP A 106 -1.87 3.27 2.75
CA TRP A 106 -0.73 2.87 3.54
C TRP A 106 -0.32 1.44 3.24
N SER A 107 0.94 1.13 3.54
CA SER A 107 1.47 -0.23 3.54
C SER A 107 2.47 -0.39 4.66
N ALA A 108 2.41 -1.45 5.46
CA ALA A 108 3.36 -1.67 6.54
C ALA A 108 3.76 -3.13 6.69
N ASN A 109 4.97 -3.40 7.21
CA ASN A 109 5.52 -4.75 7.40
C ASN A 109 4.89 -5.52 8.58
N VAL A 110 3.58 -5.39 8.79
CA VAL A 110 2.80 -5.97 9.89
C VAL A 110 2.16 -7.32 9.53
N GLY A 111 2.53 -7.91 8.39
CA GLY A 111 2.09 -9.25 8.02
C GLY A 111 2.59 -10.34 8.99
N ARG A 112 2.04 -11.55 8.90
CA ARG A 112 2.42 -12.65 9.81
C ARG A 112 3.81 -13.23 9.52
N VAL A 113 4.32 -13.02 8.31
CA VAL A 113 5.60 -13.55 7.83
C VAL A 113 6.59 -12.40 7.61
N ASP A 114 7.85 -12.58 7.98
CA ASP A 114 8.90 -11.57 7.80
C ASP A 114 9.00 -11.12 6.34
N GLY A 115 9.04 -9.79 6.15
CA GLY A 115 9.03 -9.18 4.82
C GLY A 115 7.66 -9.05 4.16
N GLN A 116 6.59 -9.57 4.78
CA GLN A 116 5.22 -9.37 4.29
C GLN A 116 4.71 -7.98 4.68
N PHE A 117 4.18 -7.28 3.68
CA PHE A 117 3.49 -6.01 3.85
C PHE A 117 1.98 -6.19 3.73
N VAL A 118 1.25 -5.56 4.62
CA VAL A 118 -0.22 -5.40 4.58
C VAL A 118 -0.50 -3.96 4.20
N SER A 119 -1.59 -3.74 3.46
CA SER A 119 -1.94 -2.41 2.95
C SER A 119 -3.43 -2.19 3.05
N ASP A 120 -3.82 -0.93 3.19
CA ASP A 120 -5.21 -0.49 3.07
C ASP A 120 -5.25 0.95 2.52
N TYR A 121 -6.45 1.44 2.23
CA TYR A 121 -6.68 2.78 1.70
C TYR A 121 -7.90 3.44 2.32
N TRP A 122 -7.96 4.76 2.22
CA TRP A 122 -9.11 5.55 2.62
C TRP A 122 -9.34 6.69 1.65
N TYR A 123 -10.58 7.18 1.65
CA TYR A 123 -10.93 8.41 0.95
C TYR A 123 -10.87 9.58 1.93
N GLN A 124 -10.37 10.71 1.44
CA GLN A 124 -10.42 11.96 2.18
C GLN A 124 -10.88 13.10 1.28
N ARG A 125 -11.54 14.10 1.85
CA ARG A 125 -11.91 15.30 1.10
C ARG A 125 -10.67 16.15 0.82
N ARG A 126 -10.69 16.79 -0.35
CA ARG A 126 -9.78 17.86 -0.71
C ARG A 126 -10.14 19.10 0.10
N VAL A 127 -9.14 19.68 0.74
CA VAL A 127 -9.23 20.98 1.38
C VAL A 127 -8.81 22.03 0.35
N GLU A 128 -9.60 23.09 0.20
CA GLU A 128 -9.26 24.18 -0.71
C GLU A 128 -7.98 24.88 -0.25
N GLY A 129 -7.05 25.12 -1.18
CA GLY A 129 -5.73 25.68 -0.87
C GLY A 129 -4.69 24.67 -0.38
N ASP A 130 -5.08 23.42 -0.09
CA ASP A 130 -4.15 22.36 0.29
C ASP A 130 -3.56 21.66 -0.95
N SER A 131 -2.31 21.22 -0.83
CA SER A 131 -1.66 20.41 -1.87
C SER A 131 -2.45 19.13 -2.11
N ASN A 132 -2.41 18.63 -3.34
CA ASN A 132 -3.15 17.42 -3.71
C ASN A 132 -2.65 16.17 -2.98
N ALA A 133 -1.45 16.21 -2.41
CA ALA A 133 -0.84 15.05 -1.82
C ALA A 133 -0.90 15.03 -0.28
N ILE A 134 -1.44 16.03 0.40
CA ILE A 134 -1.40 16.04 1.87
C ILE A 134 -2.46 15.11 2.48
N LEU A 135 -2.04 14.36 3.50
CA LEU A 135 -2.85 13.43 4.25
C LEU A 135 -3.64 14.16 5.33
N ASN A 136 -4.91 13.79 5.48
CA ASN A 136 -5.72 14.33 6.56
C ASN A 136 -5.24 13.80 7.92
N HIS A 137 -5.05 14.68 8.90
CA HIS A 137 -4.41 14.33 10.17
C HIS A 137 -5.21 13.31 11.00
N SER A 138 -6.54 13.47 11.12
CA SER A 138 -7.35 12.56 11.94
C SER A 138 -7.39 11.15 11.36
N HIS A 139 -7.53 11.01 10.05
CA HIS A 139 -7.48 9.70 9.40
C HIS A 139 -6.08 9.08 9.48
N SER A 140 -5.03 9.88 9.33
CA SER A 140 -3.66 9.39 9.45
C SER A 140 -3.35 8.88 10.87
N GLU A 141 -3.89 9.54 11.90
CA GLU A 141 -3.80 9.07 13.28
C GLU A 141 -4.48 7.70 13.47
N GLU A 142 -5.70 7.54 12.96
CA GLU A 142 -6.43 6.27 13.03
C GLU A 142 -5.67 5.14 12.30
N VAL A 143 -5.11 5.43 11.13
CA VAL A 143 -4.27 4.52 10.36
C VAL A 143 -3.03 4.11 11.15
N ILE A 144 -2.32 5.06 11.76
CA ILE A 144 -1.13 4.76 12.57
C ILE A 144 -1.49 3.87 13.76
N LYS A 145 -2.58 4.17 14.47
CA LYS A 145 -3.06 3.33 15.59
C LYS A 145 -3.40 1.92 15.11
N HIS A 146 -4.05 1.80 13.95
CA HIS A 146 -4.35 0.50 13.35
C HIS A 146 -3.07 -0.28 13.02
N ILE A 147 -2.07 0.35 12.39
CA ILE A 147 -0.77 -0.27 12.09
C ILE A 147 -0.07 -0.75 13.37
N LEU A 148 -0.07 0.05 14.44
CA LEU A 148 0.56 -0.33 15.71
C LEU A 148 -0.18 -1.47 16.42
N LYS A 149 -1.51 -1.51 16.31
CA LYS A 149 -2.31 -2.66 16.76
C LYS A 149 -1.97 -3.92 15.97
N GLU A 150 -1.92 -3.82 14.65
CA GLU A 150 -1.53 -4.94 13.78
C GLU A 150 -0.13 -5.46 14.10
N TRP A 151 0.81 -4.55 14.38
CA TRP A 151 2.14 -4.90 14.86
C TRP A 151 2.09 -5.68 16.18
N SER A 152 1.36 -5.20 17.18
CA SER A 152 1.30 -5.85 18.48
C SER A 152 0.69 -7.25 18.39
N GLU A 153 -0.37 -7.40 17.60
CA GLU A 153 -1.10 -8.66 17.44
C GLU A 153 -0.35 -9.68 16.58
N LYS A 154 0.35 -9.24 15.51
CA LYS A 154 0.88 -10.15 14.48
C LYS A 154 2.41 -10.25 14.45
N ARG A 155 3.13 -9.27 15.01
CA ARG A 155 4.60 -9.20 14.94
C ARG A 155 5.28 -9.32 16.29
N SER A 156 4.98 -8.41 17.21
CA SER A 156 5.71 -8.32 18.46
C SER A 156 4.89 -7.57 19.50
N GLN A 157 4.74 -8.16 20.68
CA GLN A 157 4.13 -7.51 21.85
C GLN A 157 4.94 -6.30 22.33
N LYS A 158 6.21 -6.17 21.91
CA LYS A 158 7.02 -4.98 22.18
C LYS A 158 6.81 -3.96 21.07
N ALA A 159 6.68 -2.70 21.47
CA ALA A 159 6.69 -1.57 20.53
C ALA A 159 7.96 -1.60 19.65
N PRO A 160 7.85 -1.20 18.37
CA PRO A 160 9.03 -1.11 17.51
C PRO A 160 10.02 -0.09 18.07
N SER A 161 11.30 -0.43 18.12
CA SER A 161 12.35 0.49 18.58
C SER A 161 12.69 1.54 17.53
N LYS A 162 12.30 1.30 16.27
CA LYS A 162 12.52 2.20 15.15
C LYS A 162 11.31 2.16 14.22
N ILE A 163 10.87 3.33 13.76
CA ILE A 163 9.81 3.47 12.77
C ILE A 163 10.39 4.24 11.59
N ILE A 164 10.25 3.68 10.38
CA ILE A 164 10.73 4.29 9.13
C ILE A 164 9.52 4.52 8.24
N VAL A 165 9.26 5.78 7.92
CA VAL A 165 8.13 6.19 7.08
C VAL A 165 8.64 6.62 5.71
N PHE A 166 8.11 5.99 4.66
CA PHE A 166 8.31 6.37 3.26
C PHE A 166 7.08 7.12 2.76
N ARG A 167 7.20 8.43 2.60
CA ARG A 167 6.15 9.30 2.05
C ARG A 167 6.39 9.48 0.53
N ASN A 168 5.51 8.93 -0.30
CA ASN A 168 5.69 8.90 -1.76
C ASN A 168 4.66 9.76 -2.53
N GLY A 169 5.02 10.22 -3.73
CA GLY A 169 4.13 11.00 -4.60
C GLY A 169 4.08 12.49 -4.26
N LEU A 170 5.12 13.03 -3.62
CA LEU A 170 5.26 14.45 -3.35
C LEU A 170 6.16 15.11 -4.40
N THR A 171 5.78 16.29 -4.87
CA THR A 171 6.73 17.22 -5.49
C THR A 171 7.65 17.84 -4.43
N GLN A 172 8.69 18.57 -4.85
CA GLN A 172 9.63 19.21 -3.93
C GLN A 172 8.94 20.18 -2.94
N ALA A 173 8.03 21.03 -3.44
CA ALA A 173 7.30 21.98 -2.59
C ALA A 173 6.36 21.26 -1.60
N GLU A 174 5.76 20.16 -2.03
CA GLU A 174 4.87 19.37 -1.16
C GLU A 174 5.64 18.54 -0.14
N LEU A 175 6.90 18.18 -0.43
CA LEU A 175 7.79 17.55 0.54
C LEU A 175 8.09 18.50 1.70
N GLU A 176 8.45 19.75 1.40
CA GLU A 176 8.69 20.78 2.42
C GLU A 176 7.42 21.00 3.27
N TYR A 177 6.26 21.11 2.63
CA TYR A 177 5.00 21.24 3.34
C TYR A 177 4.65 20.01 4.19
N SER A 178 4.87 18.79 3.68
CA SER A 178 4.66 17.53 4.43
C SER A 178 5.60 17.44 5.64
N GLN A 179 6.83 17.90 5.53
CA GLN A 179 7.78 17.97 6.65
C GLN A 179 7.28 18.89 7.76
N ASP A 180 6.66 20.01 7.41
CA ASP A 180 6.16 20.99 8.38
C ASP A 180 4.81 20.59 8.98
N GLN A 181 3.95 19.92 8.22
CA GLN A 181 2.59 19.58 8.64
C GLN A 181 2.44 18.12 9.08
N GLU A 182 2.81 17.15 8.25
CA GLU A 182 2.52 15.73 8.51
C GLU A 182 3.48 15.13 9.54
N VAL A 183 4.78 15.43 9.44
CA VAL A 183 5.81 14.79 10.30
C VAL A 183 5.61 15.08 11.79
N PRO A 184 5.34 16.33 12.24
CA PRO A 184 5.08 16.61 13.65
C PRO A 184 3.90 15.79 14.19
N HIS A 185 2.83 15.67 13.39
CA HIS A 185 1.68 14.86 13.76
C HIS A 185 2.06 13.37 13.86
N PHE A 186 2.81 12.82 12.90
CA PHE A 186 3.26 11.43 13.02
C PHE A 186 4.09 11.21 14.29
N VAL A 187 5.03 12.10 14.59
CA VAL A 187 5.89 11.99 15.79
C VAL A 187 5.07 12.06 17.08
N GLU A 188 4.08 12.96 17.15
CA GLU A 188 3.23 13.09 18.32
C GLU A 188 2.44 11.80 18.60
N HIS A 189 1.81 11.23 17.58
CA HIS A 189 0.96 10.05 17.73
C HIS A 189 1.77 8.77 17.97
N LEU A 190 2.93 8.64 17.33
CA LEU A 190 3.84 7.51 17.54
C LEU A 190 4.50 7.51 18.92
N LYS A 191 4.59 8.66 19.60
CA LYS A 191 5.09 8.76 20.98
C LYS A 191 4.04 8.47 22.06
N LYS A 192 2.75 8.69 21.74
CA LYS A 192 1.63 8.49 22.67
C LYS A 192 1.07 7.07 22.65
N SER A 193 1.42 6.28 21.64
CA SER A 193 0.96 4.90 21.41
C SER A 193 1.94 3.89 21.96
#